data_AF-A0A354Q719-F1
#
_entry.id   AF-A0A354Q719-F1
#
_cell.length_a   1.000
_cell.length_b   1.000
_cell.length_c   1.000
_cell.angle_alpha   90.00
_cell.angle_beta   90.00
_cell.angle_gamma   90.00
#
_symmetry.space_group_name_H-M   'P 1'
#
loop_
_entity.id
_entity.type
_entity.pdbx_description
1 polymer ?
#
loop_
_entity_poly.entity_id
_entity_poly.type
_entity_poly.pdbx_seq_one_letter_code
_entity_poly.pdbx_strand_id
1 'polypeptide(L)'
;RIDCKAGTPRVAYRETITQAADSETRFEQQLDGKDQFAFCRISLEPLEAGGGFEFENKLSAEELPTQFAEALEQGIQDAMSNGVLAGFSLIDLKVCLVAGEYLEESSTEVAFTIAGVNALREGVRKAGPALLEPSMKIEVVTPVSFTGEVIGDLNARHGR
;
A
#
# COMPACT_ATOMS: atom_id res chain seq x y z
N ARG A 1 6.06 27.97 29.62
CA ARG A 1 4.89 28.15 28.73
C ARG A 1 5.35 27.67 27.36
N ILE A 2 4.73 26.63 26.81
CA ILE A 2 5.13 26.09 25.49
C ILE A 2 4.12 26.64 24.49
N ASP A 3 4.58 27.46 23.57
CA ASP A 3 3.75 27.98 22.48
C ASP A 3 3.60 26.90 21.42
N CYS A 4 2.42 26.27 21.37
CA CYS A 4 2.06 25.29 20.35
C CYS A 4 1.12 25.93 19.32
N LYS A 5 1.41 25.77 18.04
CA LYS A 5 0.50 26.14 16.95
C LYS A 5 -0.52 25.02 16.76
N ALA A 6 -1.79 25.28 17.06
CA ALA A 6 -2.88 24.37 16.73
C ALA A 6 -3.22 24.52 15.23
N GLY A 7 -3.05 23.44 14.46
CA GLY A 7 -3.49 23.34 13.06
C GLY A 7 -4.89 22.73 12.96
N THR A 8 -5.45 22.72 11.74
CA THR A 8 -6.69 21.99 11.47
C THR A 8 -6.48 20.48 11.61
N PRO A 9 -7.45 19.74 12.18
CA PRO A 9 -7.38 18.29 12.25
C PRO A 9 -7.32 17.70 10.84
N ARG A 10 -6.42 16.74 10.62
CA ARG A 10 -6.28 16.05 9.34
C ARG A 10 -7.09 14.75 9.37
N VAL A 11 -7.81 14.49 8.29
CA VAL A 11 -8.50 13.21 8.08
C VAL A 11 -7.46 12.16 7.71
N ALA A 12 -7.54 10.97 8.33
CA ALA A 12 -6.67 9.85 8.03
C ALA A 12 -7.20 9.10 6.79
N TYR A 13 -6.89 9.62 5.61
CA TYR A 13 -7.17 8.91 4.35
C TYR A 13 -6.29 7.68 4.23
N ARG A 14 -6.76 6.72 3.43
CA ARG A 14 -6.03 5.51 3.03
C ARG A 14 -6.14 5.35 1.52
N GLU A 15 -5.27 4.53 0.95
CA GLU A 15 -5.33 4.18 -0.47
C GLU A 15 -5.64 2.68 -0.61
N THR A 16 -6.32 2.30 -1.69
CA THR A 16 -6.50 0.89 -2.07
C THR A 16 -6.48 0.75 -3.59
N ILE A 17 -6.58 -0.47 -4.09
CA ILE A 17 -6.68 -0.78 -5.52
C ILE A 17 -8.08 -1.31 -5.84
N THR A 18 -8.53 -1.15 -7.09
CA THR A 18 -9.88 -1.57 -7.50
C THR A 18 -9.88 -2.78 -8.43
N GLN A 19 -8.74 -3.10 -9.04
CA GLN A 19 -8.60 -4.17 -10.02
C GLN A 19 -7.32 -4.95 -9.76
N ALA A 20 -7.30 -6.22 -10.17
CA ALA A 20 -6.07 -6.99 -10.17
C ALA A 20 -5.12 -6.49 -11.26
N ALA A 21 -3.82 -6.45 -10.98
CA ALA A 21 -2.80 -6.05 -11.94
C ALA A 21 -1.47 -6.76 -11.71
N ASP A 22 -0.81 -7.11 -12.82
CA ASP A 22 0.55 -7.62 -12.80
C ASP A 22 1.55 -6.47 -13.01
N SER A 23 2.67 -6.55 -12.31
CA SER A 23 3.83 -5.70 -12.52
C SER A 23 5.11 -6.50 -12.51
N GLU A 24 5.95 -6.23 -13.48
CA GLU A 24 7.32 -6.74 -13.57
C GLU A 24 8.27 -5.56 -13.42
N THR A 25 9.34 -5.75 -12.66
CA THR A 25 10.31 -4.70 -12.44
C THR A 25 11.71 -5.29 -12.41
N ARG A 26 12.57 -4.69 -13.23
CA ARG A 26 14.01 -4.94 -13.29
C ARG A 26 14.74 -3.74 -12.72
N PHE A 27 15.54 -3.97 -11.69
CA PHE A 27 16.40 -2.98 -11.09
C PHE A 27 17.86 -3.30 -11.44
N GLU A 28 18.46 -2.42 -12.24
CA GLU A 28 19.87 -2.48 -12.62
C GLU A 28 20.47 -1.11 -12.39
N GLN A 29 21.23 -0.98 -11.31
CA GLN A 29 21.89 0.27 -10.99
C GLN A 29 23.20 0.03 -10.27
N GLN A 30 24.19 0.86 -10.55
CA GLN A 30 25.43 0.85 -9.79
C GLN A 30 25.25 1.66 -8.50
N LEU A 31 25.47 1.02 -7.36
CA LEU A 31 25.36 1.65 -6.03
C LEU A 31 26.67 1.43 -5.27
N ASP A 32 27.30 2.54 -4.87
CA ASP A 32 28.59 2.54 -4.16
C ASP A 32 29.69 1.74 -4.89
N GLY A 33 29.73 1.85 -6.23
CA GLY A 33 30.70 1.17 -7.08
C GLY A 33 30.44 -0.32 -7.32
N LYS A 34 29.37 -0.89 -6.74
CA LYS A 34 28.92 -2.26 -6.98
C LYS A 34 27.69 -2.28 -7.87
N ASP A 35 27.65 -3.22 -8.80
CA ASP A 35 26.47 -3.42 -9.62
C ASP A 35 25.39 -4.11 -8.79
N GLN A 36 24.17 -3.56 -8.86
CA GLN A 36 22.99 -4.10 -8.19
C GLN A 36 22.03 -4.64 -9.23
N PHE A 37 21.63 -5.90 -9.09
CA PHE A 37 20.63 -6.54 -9.92
C PHE A 37 19.50 -7.11 -9.07
N ALA A 38 18.26 -6.81 -9.43
CA ALA A 38 17.10 -7.53 -8.93
C ALA A 38 16.01 -7.54 -10.00
N PHE A 39 15.36 -8.68 -10.20
CA PHE A 39 14.17 -8.79 -11.02
C PHE A 39 13.07 -9.48 -10.24
N CYS A 40 11.87 -8.92 -10.30
CA CYS A 40 10.69 -9.52 -9.70
C CYS A 40 9.45 -9.27 -10.56
N ARG A 41 8.53 -10.23 -10.52
CA ARG A 41 7.19 -10.10 -11.04
C ARG A 41 6.20 -10.40 -9.94
N ILE A 42 5.35 -9.42 -9.66
CA ILE A 42 4.29 -9.52 -8.65
C ILE A 42 2.92 -9.39 -9.30
N SER A 43 1.96 -10.09 -8.73
CA SER A 43 0.52 -9.96 -9.03
C SER A 43 -0.14 -9.28 -7.84
N LEU A 44 -0.85 -8.19 -8.08
CA LEU A 44 -1.60 -7.45 -7.08
C LEU A 44 -3.08 -7.77 -7.23
N GLU A 45 -3.75 -8.05 -6.12
CA GLU A 45 -5.20 -8.28 -6.08
C GLU A 45 -5.83 -7.45 -4.95
N PRO A 46 -6.97 -6.77 -5.21
CA PRO A 46 -7.72 -6.09 -4.16
C PRO A 46 -8.30 -7.11 -3.18
N LEU A 47 -8.18 -6.85 -1.87
CA LEU A 47 -8.89 -7.60 -0.84
C LEU A 47 -10.21 -6.92 -0.48
N GLU A 48 -11.07 -7.65 0.22
CA GLU A 48 -12.26 -7.05 0.83
C GLU A 48 -11.87 -6.00 1.88
N ALA A 49 -12.77 -5.04 2.11
CA ALA A 49 -12.54 -3.96 3.06
C ALA A 49 -12.23 -4.51 4.46
N GLY A 50 -11.06 -4.14 5.01
CA GLY A 50 -10.55 -4.66 6.28
C GLY A 50 -9.79 -5.99 6.19
N GLY A 51 -9.54 -6.50 4.98
CA GLY A 51 -8.68 -7.66 4.73
C GLY A 51 -7.19 -7.39 5.01
N GLY A 52 -6.78 -6.12 5.07
CA GLY A 52 -5.43 -5.74 5.48
C GLY A 52 -4.40 -5.99 4.38
N PHE A 53 -3.31 -6.68 4.72
CA PHE A 53 -2.23 -6.98 3.78
C PHE A 53 -1.89 -8.47 3.84
N GLU A 54 -1.85 -9.10 2.67
CA GLU A 54 -1.43 -10.48 2.52
C GLU A 54 -0.29 -10.58 1.51
N PHE A 55 0.81 -11.24 1.89
CA PHE A 55 1.91 -11.57 1.00
C PHE A 55 1.97 -13.09 0.79
N GLU A 56 1.90 -13.51 -0.47
CA GLU A 56 1.98 -14.92 -0.88
C GLU A 56 3.22 -15.12 -1.75
N ASN A 57 4.20 -15.87 -1.26
CA ASN A 57 5.34 -16.28 -2.06
C ASN A 57 5.03 -17.58 -2.81
N LYS A 58 4.94 -17.53 -4.15
CA LYS A 58 4.74 -18.73 -4.99
C LYS A 58 6.05 -19.36 -5.45
N LEU A 59 7.19 -18.75 -5.15
CA LEU A 59 8.51 -19.27 -5.50
C LEU A 59 9.00 -20.28 -4.49
N SER A 60 9.66 -21.30 -5.00
CA SER A 60 10.42 -22.24 -4.18
C SER A 60 11.74 -21.63 -3.70
N ALA A 61 12.29 -22.15 -2.61
CA ALA A 61 13.59 -21.71 -2.09
C ALA A 61 14.76 -21.98 -3.07
N GLU A 62 14.56 -22.84 -4.06
CA GLU A 62 15.52 -23.13 -5.13
C GLU A 62 15.52 -22.04 -6.21
N GLU A 63 14.37 -21.42 -6.48
CA GLU A 63 14.23 -20.35 -7.49
C GLU A 63 14.64 -18.99 -6.94
N LEU A 64 14.27 -18.70 -5.69
CA LEU A 64 14.66 -17.48 -5.01
C LEU A 64 14.96 -17.78 -3.53
N PRO A 65 16.19 -17.49 -3.07
CA PRO A 65 16.51 -17.56 -1.65
C PRO A 65 15.50 -16.80 -0.80
N THR A 66 15.09 -17.38 0.33
CA THR A 66 14.08 -16.80 1.21
C THR A 66 14.45 -15.40 1.70
N GLN A 67 15.74 -15.12 1.88
CA GLN A 67 16.25 -13.80 2.26
C GLN A 67 15.86 -12.70 1.27
N PHE A 68 15.88 -12.99 -0.04
CA PHE A 68 15.48 -12.01 -1.05
C PHE A 68 13.97 -11.84 -1.13
N ALA A 69 13.20 -12.91 -0.90
CA ALA A 69 11.74 -12.83 -0.80
C ALA A 69 11.31 -11.95 0.38
N GLU A 70 11.95 -12.14 1.55
CA GLU A 70 11.72 -11.32 2.75
C GLU A 70 12.13 -9.85 2.53
N ALA A 71 13.27 -9.61 1.88
CA ALA A 71 13.73 -8.25 1.55
C ALA A 71 12.77 -7.52 0.58
N LEU A 72 12.18 -8.26 -0.35
CA LEU A 72 11.18 -7.76 -1.28
C LEU A 72 9.85 -7.47 -0.57
N GLU A 73 9.41 -8.36 0.32
CA GLU A 73 8.22 -8.14 1.15
C GLU A 73 8.36 -6.85 1.99
N GLN A 74 9.52 -6.66 2.63
CA GLN A 74 9.79 -5.45 3.39
C GLN A 74 9.71 -4.19 2.51
N GLY A 75 10.27 -4.25 1.29
CA GLY A 75 10.19 -3.15 0.33
C GLY A 75 8.76 -2.81 -0.08
N ILE A 76 7.92 -3.83 -0.25
CA ILE A 76 6.49 -3.65 -0.51
C ILE A 76 5.81 -2.98 0.69
N GLN A 77 6.01 -3.47 1.91
CA GLN A 77 5.41 -2.90 3.11
C GLN A 77 5.82 -1.43 3.34
N ASP A 78 7.08 -1.10 3.05
CA ASP A 78 7.59 0.27 3.12
C ASP A 78 6.93 1.16 2.06
N ALA A 79 6.75 0.65 0.83
CA ALA A 79 6.06 1.37 -0.22
C ALA A 79 4.57 1.55 0.09
N MET A 80 3.91 0.56 0.68
CA MET A 80 2.53 0.64 1.15
C MET A 80 2.38 1.71 2.21
N SER A 81 3.30 1.80 3.17
CA SER A 81 3.26 2.79 4.25
C SER A 81 3.37 4.23 3.72
N ASN A 82 4.19 4.43 2.68
CA ASN A 82 4.42 5.73 2.04
C ASN A 82 3.32 6.17 1.07
N GLY A 83 2.46 5.24 0.62
CA GLY A 83 1.45 5.51 -0.39
C GLY A 83 2.01 5.69 -1.81
N VAL A 84 1.16 5.53 -2.81
CA VAL A 84 1.54 5.61 -4.24
C VAL A 84 0.93 6.83 -4.92
N LEU A 85 -0.25 7.26 -4.48
CA LEU A 85 -1.08 8.24 -5.17
C LEU A 85 -0.98 9.64 -4.53
N ALA A 86 -1.37 9.74 -3.26
CA ALA A 86 -1.44 10.98 -2.48
C ALA A 86 -0.58 10.91 -1.21
N GLY A 87 0.17 9.82 -1.02
CA GLY A 87 1.08 9.63 0.10
C GLY A 87 0.38 9.09 1.36
N PHE A 88 -0.78 8.45 1.19
CA PHE A 88 -1.48 7.79 2.30
C PHE A 88 -1.25 6.28 2.26
N SER A 89 -1.28 5.64 3.42
CA SER A 89 -0.95 4.21 3.46
C SER A 89 -1.95 3.38 2.67
N LEU A 90 -1.41 2.48 1.87
CA LEU A 90 -2.15 1.51 1.08
C LEU A 90 -2.66 0.38 1.97
N ILE A 91 -3.91 -0.03 1.82
CA ILE A 91 -4.57 -1.10 2.58
C ILE A 91 -5.42 -1.98 1.66
N ASP A 92 -5.84 -3.13 2.20
CA ASP A 92 -6.73 -4.11 1.57
C ASP A 92 -6.17 -4.62 0.24
N LEU A 93 -4.96 -5.19 0.32
CA LEU A 93 -4.21 -5.63 -0.85
C LEU A 93 -3.50 -6.95 -0.59
N LYS A 94 -3.60 -7.85 -1.57
CA LYS A 94 -2.85 -9.10 -1.64
C LYS A 94 -1.77 -8.99 -2.70
N VAL A 95 -0.53 -9.33 -2.33
CA VAL A 95 0.60 -9.44 -3.28
C VAL A 95 1.02 -10.89 -3.39
N CYS A 96 1.06 -11.40 -4.62
CA CYS A 96 1.68 -12.67 -4.93
C CYS A 96 3.01 -12.44 -5.65
N LEU A 97 4.10 -13.00 -5.13
CA LEU A 97 5.37 -13.08 -5.86
C LEU A 97 5.29 -14.24 -6.84
N VAL A 98 5.32 -13.93 -8.15
CA VAL A 98 5.09 -14.90 -9.23
C VAL A 98 6.40 -15.35 -9.88
N ALA A 99 7.36 -14.45 -10.03
CA ALA A 99 8.68 -14.73 -10.59
C ALA A 99 9.73 -13.84 -9.93
N GLY A 100 10.94 -14.35 -9.80
CA GLY A 100 12.10 -13.62 -9.30
C GLY A 100 13.36 -14.16 -9.95
N GLU A 101 14.25 -13.26 -10.36
CA GLU A 101 15.58 -13.65 -10.85
C GLU A 101 16.63 -12.90 -10.05
N TYR A 102 17.70 -13.60 -9.70
CA TYR A 102 18.84 -13.04 -8.98
C TYR A 102 20.15 -13.46 -9.65
N LEU A 103 21.19 -12.68 -9.40
CA LEU A 103 22.56 -12.93 -9.85
C LEU A 103 23.46 -12.97 -8.61
N GLU A 104 24.16 -14.08 -8.38
CA GLU A 104 24.95 -14.29 -7.14
C GLU A 104 25.96 -13.18 -6.85
N GLU A 105 26.56 -12.58 -7.89
CA GLU A 105 27.59 -11.54 -7.72
C GLU A 105 27.04 -10.12 -7.52
N SER A 106 25.84 -9.84 -8.01
CA SER A 106 25.29 -8.46 -8.09
C SER A 106 23.93 -8.30 -7.40
N SER A 107 23.26 -9.37 -6.99
CA SER A 107 22.02 -9.28 -6.24
C SER A 107 22.28 -9.12 -4.74
N THR A 108 21.71 -8.07 -4.18
CA THR A 108 21.71 -7.82 -2.73
C THR A 108 20.28 -7.65 -2.23
N GLU A 109 20.08 -7.79 -0.92
CA GLU A 109 18.79 -7.54 -0.27
C GLU A 109 18.26 -6.14 -0.58
N VAL A 110 19.13 -5.13 -0.58
CA VAL A 110 18.78 -3.74 -0.89
C VAL A 110 18.23 -3.60 -2.30
N ALA A 111 18.81 -4.32 -3.27
CA ALA A 111 18.32 -4.31 -4.65
C ALA A 111 16.90 -4.88 -4.73
N PHE A 112 16.62 -5.97 -4.01
CA PHE A 112 15.28 -6.57 -3.94
C PHE A 112 14.26 -5.70 -3.21
N THR A 113 14.65 -5.02 -2.14
CA THR A 113 13.79 -4.04 -1.45
C THR A 113 13.39 -2.91 -2.41
N ILE A 114 14.34 -2.33 -3.15
CA ILE A 114 14.06 -1.27 -4.11
C ILE A 114 13.20 -1.78 -5.28
N ALA A 115 13.48 -2.98 -5.77
CA ALA A 115 12.68 -3.62 -6.81
C ALA A 115 11.22 -3.82 -6.34
N GLY A 116 11.00 -4.28 -5.10
CA GLY A 116 9.67 -4.42 -4.50
C GLY A 116 8.91 -3.10 -4.39
N VAL A 117 9.58 -2.01 -3.97
CA VAL A 117 9.00 -0.66 -3.94
C VAL A 117 8.53 -0.21 -5.32
N ASN A 118 9.36 -0.42 -6.33
CA ASN A 118 9.06 -0.01 -7.71
C ASN A 118 7.97 -0.89 -8.33
N ALA A 119 8.00 -2.20 -8.10
CA ALA A 119 6.99 -3.13 -8.57
C ALA A 119 5.61 -2.77 -8.00
N LEU A 120 5.51 -2.53 -6.68
CA LEU A 120 4.24 -2.09 -6.09
C LEU A 120 3.74 -0.78 -6.70
N ARG A 121 4.62 0.23 -6.87
CA ARG A 121 4.23 1.52 -7.45
C ARG A 121 3.70 1.39 -8.87
N GLU A 122 4.32 0.56 -9.70
CA GLU A 122 3.87 0.33 -11.07
C GLU A 122 2.57 -0.49 -11.10
N GLY A 123 2.48 -1.53 -10.29
CA GLY A 123 1.29 -2.36 -10.21
C GLY A 123 0.08 -1.58 -9.70
N VAL A 124 0.22 -0.80 -8.63
CA VAL A 124 -0.86 0.02 -8.05
C VAL A 124 -1.37 1.05 -9.07
N ARG A 125 -0.48 1.65 -9.87
CA ARG A 125 -0.90 2.57 -10.95
C ARG A 125 -1.73 1.88 -12.03
N LYS A 126 -1.43 0.62 -12.33
CA LYS A 126 -2.19 -0.19 -13.30
C LYS A 126 -3.51 -0.72 -12.70
N ALA A 127 -3.54 -0.97 -11.40
CA ALA A 127 -4.64 -1.57 -10.65
C ALA A 127 -5.83 -0.61 -10.35
N GLY A 128 -5.83 0.59 -10.93
CA GLY A 128 -6.88 1.60 -10.71
C GLY A 128 -6.97 2.02 -9.24
N PRO A 129 -6.03 2.84 -8.74
CA PRO A 129 -5.94 3.10 -7.33
C PRO A 129 -6.98 4.12 -6.86
N ALA A 130 -7.53 3.91 -5.67
CA ALA A 130 -8.66 4.67 -5.10
C ALA A 130 -8.33 5.21 -3.70
N LEU A 131 -8.87 6.38 -3.38
CA LEU A 131 -8.73 7.00 -2.07
C LEU A 131 -9.91 6.60 -1.18
N LEU A 132 -9.60 6.09 0.00
CA LEU A 132 -10.56 5.72 1.03
C LEU A 132 -10.61 6.79 2.11
N GLU A 133 -11.83 7.16 2.49
CA GLU A 133 -12.12 8.06 3.59
C GLU A 133 -12.68 7.29 4.79
N PRO A 134 -12.37 7.71 6.03
CA PRO A 134 -12.90 7.05 7.22
C PRO A 134 -14.39 7.37 7.42
N SER A 135 -15.23 6.33 7.47
CA SER A 135 -16.63 6.46 7.85
C SER A 135 -16.79 6.31 9.37
N MET A 136 -17.40 7.29 10.03
CA MET A 136 -17.64 7.27 11.48
C MET A 136 -19.08 6.85 11.81
N LYS A 137 -19.25 5.95 12.77
CA LYS A 137 -20.55 5.67 13.37
C LYS A 137 -20.83 6.71 14.45
N ILE A 138 -21.89 7.48 14.27
CA ILE A 138 -22.25 8.58 15.18
C ILE A 138 -23.58 8.26 15.87
N GLU A 139 -23.65 8.47 17.18
CA GLU A 139 -24.89 8.44 17.95
C GLU A 139 -25.23 9.88 18.39
N VAL A 140 -26.44 10.33 18.09
CA VAL A 140 -26.89 11.69 18.41
C VAL A 140 -28.13 11.62 19.31
N VAL A 141 -28.03 12.24 20.48
CA VAL A 141 -29.16 12.37 21.43
C VAL A 141 -29.72 13.77 21.31
N THR A 142 -30.98 13.88 20.90
CA THR A 142 -31.67 15.16 20.73
C THR A 142 -33.13 15.06 21.19
N PRO A 143 -33.76 16.14 21.68
CA PRO A 143 -35.19 16.17 21.90
C PRO A 143 -35.97 15.88 20.61
N VAL A 144 -37.12 15.21 20.73
CA VAL A 144 -37.93 14.75 19.59
C VAL A 144 -38.34 15.89 18.64
N SER A 145 -38.46 17.11 19.15
CA SER A 145 -38.78 18.31 18.37
C SER A 145 -37.73 18.65 17.31
N PHE A 146 -36.47 18.27 17.51
CA PHE A 146 -35.35 18.63 16.62
C PHE A 146 -34.87 17.46 15.76
N THR A 147 -35.50 16.29 15.85
CA THR A 147 -35.08 15.09 15.10
C THR A 147 -35.02 15.34 13.59
N GLY A 148 -35.98 16.08 13.04
CA GLY A 148 -36.00 16.40 11.61
C GLY A 148 -34.83 17.27 11.14
N GLU A 149 -34.49 18.32 11.90
CA GLU A 149 -33.35 19.19 11.59
C GLU A 149 -32.01 18.45 11.70
N VAL A 150 -31.87 17.60 12.72
CA VAL A 150 -30.65 16.79 12.92
C VAL A 150 -30.45 15.79 11.79
N ILE A 151 -31.50 15.10 11.34
CA ILE A 151 -31.41 14.19 10.17
C ILE A 151 -31.06 14.97 8.91
N GLY A 152 -31.62 16.17 8.73
CA GLY A 152 -31.28 17.05 7.61
C GLY A 152 -29.81 17.44 7.58
N ASP A 153 -29.24 17.85 8.72
CA ASP A 153 -27.81 18.21 8.82
C ASP A 153 -26.89 17.00 8.58
N LEU A 154 -27.25 15.81 9.08
CA LEU A 154 -26.46 14.59 8.84
C LEU A 154 -26.41 14.22 7.35
N ASN A 155 -27.56 14.25 6.66
CA ASN A 155 -27.61 13.98 5.22
C ASN A 155 -26.82 15.01 4.40
N ALA A 156 -26.85 16.29 4.80
CA ALA A 156 -26.08 17.35 4.14
C ALA A 156 -24.56 17.15 4.26
N ARG A 157 -24.10 16.42 5.28
CA ARG A 157 -22.68 16.08 5.53
C ARG A 157 -22.26 14.75 4.91
N HIS A 158 -23.03 14.22 3.96
CA HIS A 158 -22.84 12.88 3.38
C HIS A 158 -22.95 11.74 4.40
N GLY A 159 -23.55 11.98 5.57
CA GLY A 159 -23.86 10.93 6.55
C GLY A 159 -25.02 10.05 6.06
N ARG A 160 -24.86 8.74 6.18
CA ARG A 160 -25.90 7.73 5.94
C ARG A 160 -25.87 6.69 7.05
#